data_AF-A0ABD3EC32-F1
#
_entry.id   AF-A0ABD3EC32-F1
#
_cell.length_a   1.000
_cell.length_b   1.000
_cell.length_c   1.000
_cell.angle_alpha   90.00
_cell.angle_beta   90.00
_cell.angle_gamma   90.00
#
_symmetry.space_group_name_H-M   'P 1'
#
loop_
_entity.id
_entity.type
_entity.pdbx_description
1 polymer ?
#
loop_
_entity_poly.entity_id
_entity_poly.type
_entity_poly.pdbx_seq_one_letter_code
_entity_poly.pdbx_strand_id
1 'polypeptide(L)'
;MIINCVEKWNRFEGTPQVAYTFDAGPNAVLISHNRKAAALLLQRLLFYFPPKSDTDLNSYVIGDTTLLQDAGIQNMNVVEALSPPSEIKDSNNPSQKFRGDVSYFICTKPGRGPTVLTDESRSLIIPETGLPK
;
A
#
# COMPACT_ATOMS: atom_id res chain seq x y z
N MET A 1 10.30 4.99 -10.17
CA MET A 1 10.52 4.80 -8.72
C MET A 1 9.38 5.46 -7.95
N ILE A 2 8.93 4.88 -6.83
CA ILE A 2 7.76 5.32 -6.03
C ILE A 2 7.79 6.83 -5.71
N ILE A 3 8.97 7.39 -5.44
CA ILE A 3 9.19 8.83 -5.19
C ILE A 3 8.60 9.68 -6.33
N ASN A 4 8.89 9.34 -7.59
CA ASN A 4 8.41 10.10 -8.74
C ASN A 4 6.88 10.07 -8.85
N CYS A 5 6.23 8.97 -8.46
CA CYS A 5 4.77 8.88 -8.44
C CYS A 5 4.19 9.88 -7.43
N VAL A 6 4.77 9.93 -6.23
CA VAL A 6 4.33 10.84 -5.16
C VAL A 6 4.61 12.30 -5.51
N GLU A 7 5.82 12.61 -6.01
CA GLU A 7 6.18 13.99 -6.36
C GLU A 7 5.34 14.54 -7.52
N LYS A 8 5.09 13.73 -8.56
CA LYS A 8 4.21 14.11 -9.67
C LYS A 8 2.80 14.40 -9.20
N TRP A 9 2.26 13.54 -8.33
CA TRP A 9 0.91 13.74 -7.80
C TRP A 9 0.83 14.99 -6.91
N ASN A 10 1.75 15.16 -5.97
CA ASN A 10 1.81 16.35 -5.13
C ASN A 10 1.94 17.66 -5.95
N ARG A 11 2.73 17.64 -7.02
CA ARG A 11 2.88 18.78 -7.94
C ARG A 11 1.59 19.05 -8.71
N PHE A 12 0.93 18.01 -9.20
CA PHE A 12 -0.32 18.12 -9.95
C PHE A 12 -1.45 18.73 -9.11
N GLU A 13 -1.56 18.35 -7.83
CA GLU A 13 -2.59 18.87 -6.92
C GLU A 13 -2.25 20.26 -6.35
N GLY A 14 -1.04 20.77 -6.60
CA GLY A 14 -0.55 22.05 -6.06
C GLY A 14 -0.37 22.08 -4.53
N THR A 15 -0.72 21.00 -3.83
CA THR A 15 -0.64 20.85 -2.38
C THR A 15 -0.19 19.43 -2.01
N PRO A 16 0.66 19.24 -0.99
CA PRO A 16 1.14 17.91 -0.60
C PRO A 16 -0.02 16.99 -0.19
N GLN A 17 -0.22 15.89 -0.92
CA GLN A 17 -1.22 14.86 -0.60
C GLN A 17 -0.62 13.71 0.21
N VAL A 18 0.62 13.34 -0.13
CA VAL A 18 1.33 12.18 0.42
C VAL A 18 2.80 12.52 0.67
N ALA A 19 3.32 12.10 1.82
CA ALA A 19 4.75 12.08 2.13
C ALA A 19 5.31 10.67 1.98
N TYR A 20 6.62 10.56 1.76
CA TYR A 20 7.33 9.29 1.73
C TYR A 20 8.55 9.33 2.64
N THR A 21 8.93 8.18 3.18
CA THR A 21 10.20 7.98 3.88
C THR A 21 10.74 6.58 3.60
N PHE A 22 12.05 6.43 3.75
CA PHE A 22 12.79 5.19 3.63
C PHE A 22 13.66 5.04 4.87
N ASP A 23 13.70 3.84 5.42
CA ASP A 23 14.64 3.48 6.48
C ASP A 23 15.90 2.85 5.84
N ALA A 24 16.61 1.97 6.54
CA ALA A 24 17.75 1.21 6.03
C ALA A 24 17.36 0.09 5.03
N GLY A 25 16.58 0.42 3.99
CA GLY A 25 16.17 -0.54 2.96
C GLY A 25 15.30 0.07 1.84
N PRO A 26 14.95 -0.73 0.82
CA PRO A 26 14.20 -0.25 -0.35
C PRO A 26 12.69 -0.07 -0.09
N ASN A 27 12.21 -0.46 1.10
CA ASN A 27 10.79 -0.37 1.43
C ASN A 27 10.39 1.10 1.65
N ALA A 28 9.43 1.56 0.85
CA ALA A 28 8.86 2.90 0.98
C ALA A 28 7.73 2.90 2.01
N VAL A 29 7.78 3.81 2.97
CA VAL A 29 6.65 4.13 3.86
C VAL A 29 5.98 5.39 3.32
N LEU A 30 4.69 5.28 2.98
CA LEU A 30 3.91 6.37 2.40
C LEU A 30 2.85 6.83 3.40
N ILE A 31 2.77 8.14 3.63
CA ILE A 31 1.89 8.75 4.63
C ILE A 31 0.95 9.71 3.92
N SER A 32 -0.33 9.35 3.85
CA SER A 32 -1.41 10.20 3.36
C SER A 32 -2.08 10.95 4.51
N HIS A 33 -2.49 12.21 4.28
CA HIS A 33 -3.09 13.04 5.32
C HIS A 33 -4.52 12.62 5.73
N ASN A 34 -5.25 11.89 4.88
CA ASN A 34 -6.57 11.34 5.21
C ASN A 34 -6.88 10.07 4.41
N ARG A 35 -8.01 9.44 4.74
CA ARG A 35 -8.47 8.18 4.13
C ARG A 35 -8.79 8.30 2.63
N LYS A 36 -9.30 9.46 2.18
CA LYS A 36 -9.58 9.69 0.76
C LYS A 36 -8.28 9.74 -0.05
N ALA A 37 -7.28 10.45 0.46
CA ALA A 37 -5.94 10.48 -0.14
C ALA A 37 -5.28 9.10 -0.10
N ALA A 38 -5.46 8.31 0.98
CA ALA A 38 -4.99 6.94 1.05
C ALA A 38 -5.59 6.04 -0.05
N ALA A 39 -6.89 6.14 -0.30
CA ALA A 39 -7.57 5.35 -1.34
C ALA A 39 -7.07 5.74 -2.75
N LEU A 40 -6.94 7.05 -3.01
CA LEU A 40 -6.38 7.59 -4.24
C LEU A 40 -4.91 7.23 -4.44
N LEU A 41 -4.13 7.16 -3.37
CA LEU A 41 -2.75 6.70 -3.37
C LEU A 41 -2.70 5.23 -3.77
N LEU A 42 -3.49 4.38 -3.12
CA LEU A 42 -3.52 2.95 -3.39
C LEU A 42 -3.91 2.66 -4.85
N GLN A 43 -4.90 3.38 -5.39
CA GLN A 43 -5.28 3.27 -6.79
C GLN A 43 -4.12 3.60 -7.75
N ARG A 44 -3.38 4.69 -7.49
CA ARG A 44 -2.20 5.07 -8.28
C ARG A 44 -1.09 4.04 -8.19
N LEU A 45 -0.82 3.55 -6.99
CA LEU A 45 0.21 2.54 -6.76
C LEU A 45 -0.13 1.23 -7.47
N LEU A 46 -1.39 0.80 -7.45
CA LEU A 46 -1.84 -0.40 -8.16
C LEU A 46 -1.83 -0.22 -9.68
N PHE A 47 -2.03 1.00 -10.18
CA PHE A 47 -1.83 1.31 -11.59
C PHE A 47 -0.35 1.19 -12.00
N TYR A 48 0.56 1.82 -11.25
CA TYR A 48 1.99 1.83 -11.58
C TYR A 48 2.69 0.51 -11.28
N PHE A 49 2.30 -0.18 -10.21
CA PHE A 49 2.91 -1.40 -9.70
C PHE A 49 1.83 -2.48 -9.56
N PRO A 50 1.26 -2.97 -10.67
CA PRO A 50 0.36 -4.10 -10.61
C PRO A 50 1.14 -5.36 -10.17
N PRO A 51 0.49 -6.31 -9.47
CA PRO A 51 1.14 -7.56 -9.10
C PRO A 51 1.37 -8.48 -10.30
N LYS A 52 2.03 -9.62 -10.10
CA LYS A 52 2.13 -10.64 -11.16
C LYS A 52 0.76 -11.24 -11.45
N SER A 53 0.53 -11.72 -12.68
CA SER A 53 -0.78 -12.15 -13.18
C SER A 53 -1.51 -13.19 -12.32
N ASP A 54 -0.79 -13.99 -11.54
CA ASP A 54 -1.34 -15.06 -10.69
C ASP A 54 -1.38 -14.71 -9.18
N THR A 55 -1.14 -13.45 -8.83
CA THR A 55 -1.11 -13.02 -7.42
C THR A 55 -2.53 -12.71 -6.93
N ASP A 56 -2.92 -13.27 -5.78
CA ASP A 56 -4.19 -12.91 -5.15
C ASP A 56 -4.14 -11.47 -4.58
N LEU A 57 -5.20 -10.69 -4.79
CA LEU A 57 -5.24 -9.30 -4.34
C LEU A 57 -5.18 -9.17 -2.80
N ASN A 58 -5.74 -10.13 -2.05
CA ASN A 58 -5.70 -10.10 -0.59
C ASN A 58 -4.31 -10.49 -0.04
N SER A 59 -3.50 -11.19 -0.83
CA SER A 59 -2.08 -11.40 -0.52
C SER A 59 -1.22 -10.19 -0.90
N TYR A 60 -1.67 -9.41 -1.89
CA TYR A 60 -0.95 -8.25 -2.39
C TYR A 60 -1.20 -6.97 -1.59
N VAL A 61 -2.38 -6.80 -1.01
CA VAL A 61 -2.73 -5.67 -0.15
C VAL A 61 -3.23 -6.20 1.18
N ILE A 62 -2.41 -6.08 2.22
CA ILE A 62 -2.68 -6.60 3.56
C ILE A 62 -2.91 -5.46 4.58
N GLY A 63 -3.47 -5.80 5.74
CA GLY A 63 -3.81 -4.83 6.79
C GLY A 63 -5.24 -4.32 6.65
N ASP A 64 -5.43 -3.00 6.53
CA ASP A 64 -6.75 -2.39 6.31
C ASP A 64 -7.24 -2.58 4.87
N THR A 65 -7.75 -3.78 4.56
CA THR A 65 -8.26 -4.15 3.23
C THR A 65 -9.53 -3.38 2.84
N THR A 66 -10.22 -2.74 3.79
CA THR A 66 -11.38 -1.89 3.49
C THR A 66 -10.99 -0.68 2.63
N LEU A 67 -9.71 -0.30 2.61
CA LEU A 67 -9.18 0.74 1.75
C LEU A 67 -9.27 0.41 0.25
N LEU A 68 -9.24 -0.89 -0.12
CA LEU A 68 -9.46 -1.33 -1.51
C LEU A 68 -10.87 -0.95 -1.98
N GLN A 69 -11.87 -1.11 -1.11
CA GLN A 69 -13.26 -0.77 -1.41
C GLN A 69 -13.41 0.74 -1.63
N ASP A 70 -12.79 1.55 -0.77
CA ASP A 70 -12.77 3.02 -0.92
C ASP A 70 -12.08 3.47 -2.21
N ALA A 71 -11.10 2.70 -2.69
CA ALA A 71 -10.42 2.92 -3.97
C ALA A 71 -11.21 2.42 -5.19
N GLY A 72 -12.37 1.78 -4.96
CA GLY A 72 -13.19 1.16 -6.00
C GLY A 72 -12.61 -0.13 -6.58
N ILE A 73 -11.70 -0.79 -5.87
CA ILE A 73 -10.96 -1.97 -6.33
C ILE A 73 -11.51 -3.21 -5.63
N GLN A 74 -12.20 -4.05 -6.40
CA GLN A 74 -12.84 -5.25 -5.89
C GLN A 74 -12.10 -6.55 -6.25
N ASN A 75 -11.35 -6.52 -7.35
CA ASN A 75 -10.66 -7.69 -7.90
C ASN A 75 -9.54 -7.27 -8.86
N MET A 76 -8.77 -8.26 -9.32
CA MET A 76 -7.63 -8.02 -10.21
C MET A 76 -8.04 -7.42 -11.57
N ASN A 77 -9.22 -7.75 -12.09
CA ASN A 77 -9.68 -7.20 -13.37
C ASN A 77 -9.82 -5.68 -13.31
N VAL A 78 -10.26 -5.15 -12.16
CA VAL A 78 -10.33 -3.70 -11.93
C VAL A 78 -8.93 -3.09 -11.92
N VAL A 79 -7.94 -3.73 -11.27
CA VAL A 79 -6.55 -3.27 -11.23
C VAL A 79 -5.95 -3.18 -12.65
N GLU A 80 -6.19 -4.20 -13.47
CA GLU A 80 -5.73 -4.23 -14.85
C GLU A 80 -6.35 -3.13 -15.72
N ALA A 81 -7.64 -2.85 -15.48
CA ALA A 81 -8.42 -1.85 -16.19
C ALA A 81 -8.26 -0.40 -15.64
N LEU A 82 -7.43 -0.18 -14.63
CA LEU A 82 -7.20 1.18 -14.09
C LEU A 82 -6.69 2.12 -15.19
N SER A 83 -7.33 3.27 -15.29
CA SER A 83 -6.91 4.33 -16.18
C SER A 83 -5.67 5.05 -15.64
N PRO A 84 -4.83 5.63 -16.51
CA PRO A 84 -3.70 6.44 -16.07
C PRO A 84 -4.14 7.60 -15.16
N PRO A 85 -3.44 7.83 -14.03
CA PRO A 85 -3.63 9.00 -13.20
C PRO A 85 -3.55 10.32 -13.98
N SER A 86 -4.30 11.33 -13.55
CA SER A 86 -4.46 12.59 -14.28
C SER A 86 -3.17 13.38 -14.43
N GLU A 87 -2.23 13.21 -13.51
CA GLU A 87 -0.89 13.81 -13.54
C GLU A 87 0.02 13.30 -14.68
N ILE A 88 -0.43 12.34 -15.50
CA ILE A 88 0.37 11.73 -16.59
C ILE A 88 -0.02 12.26 -18.00
N LYS A 89 -1.11 13.04 -18.13
CA LYS A 89 -1.77 13.36 -19.42
C LYS A 89 -0.88 13.96 -20.53
N ASP A 90 0.28 14.54 -20.20
CA ASP A 90 1.16 15.22 -21.17
C ASP A 90 2.46 14.46 -21.53
N SER A 91 2.63 13.22 -21.08
CA SER A 91 3.84 12.46 -21.39
C SER A 91 3.62 11.65 -22.67
N ASN A 92 4.32 11.95 -23.76
CA ASN A 92 4.42 11.14 -25.00
C ASN A 92 4.97 9.70 -24.79
N ASN A 93 5.00 9.22 -23.55
CA ASN A 93 5.47 7.90 -23.18
C ASN A 93 4.26 7.09 -22.67
N PRO A 94 4.01 5.88 -23.20
CA PRO A 94 3.05 4.97 -22.60
C PRO A 94 3.37 4.86 -21.11
N SER A 95 2.36 5.02 -20.27
CA SER A 95 2.51 4.99 -18.82
C SER A 95 3.12 3.65 -18.40
N GLN A 96 4.44 3.63 -18.20
CA GLN A 96 5.17 2.41 -17.92
C GLN A 96 4.66 1.83 -16.60
N LYS A 97 4.07 0.62 -16.68
CA LYS A 97 3.71 -0.19 -15.52
C LYS A 97 4.92 -1.05 -15.14
N PHE A 98 5.19 -1.15 -13.86
CA PHE A 98 6.29 -1.87 -13.23
C PHE A 98 5.76 -3.13 -12.56
N ARG A 99 5.27 -4.06 -13.40
CA ARG A 99 4.56 -5.25 -12.91
C ARG A 99 5.48 -6.12 -12.07
N GLY A 100 5.07 -6.38 -10.82
CA GLY A 100 5.78 -7.26 -9.91
C GLY A 100 7.05 -6.66 -9.28
N ASP A 101 7.35 -5.38 -9.51
CA ASP A 101 8.46 -4.67 -8.87
C ASP A 101 8.21 -4.42 -7.37
N VAL A 102 6.94 -4.37 -6.97
CA VAL A 102 6.52 -4.30 -5.56
C VAL A 102 5.94 -5.65 -5.17
N SER A 103 6.42 -6.21 -4.05
CA SER A 103 5.99 -7.52 -3.57
C SER A 103 4.58 -7.51 -2.96
N TYR A 104 4.25 -6.51 -2.15
CA TYR A 104 2.94 -6.29 -1.55
C TYR A 104 2.88 -4.90 -0.89
N PHE A 105 1.68 -4.47 -0.51
CA PHE A 105 1.41 -3.26 0.25
C PHE A 105 0.83 -3.61 1.62
N ILE A 106 1.30 -2.90 2.66
CA ILE A 106 0.69 -2.93 4.00
C ILE A 106 -0.06 -1.63 4.23
N CYS A 107 -1.37 -1.69 4.35
CA CYS A 107 -2.21 -0.56 4.69
C CYS A 107 -2.47 -0.54 6.21
N THR A 108 -2.00 0.50 6.89
CA THR A 108 -2.19 0.64 8.34
C THR A 108 -2.47 2.09 8.73
N LYS A 109 -2.77 2.31 10.01
CA LYS A 109 -3.09 3.60 10.61
C LYS A 109 -2.22 3.80 11.86
N PRO A 110 -2.03 5.05 12.31
CA PRO A 110 -1.44 5.32 13.62
C PRO A 110 -2.11 4.46 14.71
N GLY A 111 -1.31 3.60 15.33
CA GLY A 111 -1.75 2.63 16.32
C GLY A 111 -1.64 3.16 17.75
N ARG A 112 -2.11 2.34 18.69
CA ARG A 112 -1.85 2.53 20.12
C ARG A 112 -0.46 2.00 20.48
N GLY A 113 0.02 2.37 21.67
CA GLY A 113 1.25 1.82 22.24
C GLY A 113 1.14 0.34 22.62
N PRO A 114 2.22 -0.25 23.17
CA PRO A 114 2.23 -1.64 23.61
C PRO A 114 1.13 -1.92 24.62
N THR A 115 0.57 -3.14 24.59
CA THR A 115 -0.52 -3.58 25.47
C THR A 115 -0.22 -4.97 26.01
N VAL A 116 -0.57 -5.22 27.28
CA VAL A 116 -0.46 -6.54 27.90
C VAL A 116 -1.59 -7.44 27.39
N LEU A 117 -1.25 -8.61 26.88
CA LEU A 117 -2.22 -9.65 26.53
C LEU A 117 -2.44 -10.53 27.76
N THR A 118 -3.64 -10.47 28.34
CA THR A 118 -4.01 -11.28 29.52
C THR A 118 -4.45 -12.70 29.17
N ASP A 119 -4.65 -12.98 27.88
CA ASP A 119 -5.07 -14.27 27.35
C ASP A 119 -3.86 -15.19 27.17
N GLU A 120 -3.71 -16.18 28.08
CA GLU A 120 -2.60 -17.13 28.08
C GLU A 120 -2.51 -17.99 26.81
N SER A 121 -3.62 -18.15 26.08
CA SER A 121 -3.61 -18.88 24.80
C SER A 121 -2.70 -18.19 23.77
N ARG A 122 -2.52 -16.87 23.89
CA ARG A 122 -1.66 -16.04 23.04
C ARG A 122 -0.20 -16.02 23.49
N SER A 123 0.14 -16.65 24.62
CA SER A 123 1.54 -16.84 25.00
C SER A 123 2.25 -17.63 23.90
N LEU A 124 3.44 -17.16 23.51
CA LEU A 124 4.33 -17.86 22.57
C LEU A 124 5.20 -18.90 23.27
N ILE A 125 5.10 -19.02 24.60
CA ILE A 125 5.90 -19.91 25.44
C ILE A 125 4.97 -20.92 26.12
N ILE A 126 5.38 -22.19 26.13
CA ILE A 126 4.75 -23.28 26.88
C ILE A 126 5.01 -23.03 28.37
N PRO A 127 3.98 -22.82 29.21
CA PRO A 127 4.16 -22.47 30.62
C PRO A 127 4.96 -23.50 31.42
N GLU A 128 4.83 -24.78 31.10
CA GLU A 128 5.44 -25.88 31.86
C GLU A 128 6.94 -26.04 31.56
N THR A 129 7.36 -25.80 30.32
CA THR A 129 8.73 -26.07 29.86
C THR A 129 9.55 -24.80 29.67
N GLY A 130 8.90 -23.63 29.56
CA GLY A 130 9.57 -22.36 29.23
C GLY A 130 10.09 -22.29 27.79
N LEU A 131 9.73 -23.25 26.93
CA LEU A 131 10.15 -23.31 25.53
C LEU A 131 9.10 -22.67 24.61
N PRO A 132 9.49 -22.24 23.40
CA PRO A 132 8.53 -21.80 22.39
C PRO A 132 7.43 -22.84 22.14
N LYS A 133 6.19 -22.38 22.02
CA LYS A 133 5.05 -23.20 21.57
C LYS A 133 5.22 -23.65 20.12
#